data_AF-A0AA41A013-F1
#
_entry.id   AF-A0AA41A013-F1
#
_cell.length_a   1.000
_cell.length_b   1.000
_cell.length_c   1.000
_cell.angle_alpha   90.00
_cell.angle_beta   90.00
_cell.angle_gamma   90.00
#
_symmetry.space_group_name_H-M   'P 1'
#
loop_
_entity.id
_entity.type
_entity.pdbx_description
1 polymer ?
#
loop_
_entity_poly.entity_id
_entity_poly.type
_entity_poly.pdbx_seq_one_letter_code
_entity_poly.pdbx_strand_id
1 'polypeptide(L)'
;MVGPHNASTVPGFLGQRIVYCDDGSRADVDYLVDGLQMAVTWLPHGKTQILRANRTGEEFRSRHLKAIVAGKSIAFTFSNKRIRACHPIEEGG
;
A
#
# COMPACT_ATOMS: atom_id res chain seq x y z
N MET A 1 11.05 -3.84 -33.66
CA MET A 1 11.67 -2.56 -33.26
C MET A 1 11.08 -2.19 -31.90
N VAL A 2 11.85 -2.34 -30.83
CA VAL A 2 11.40 -2.00 -29.47
C VAL A 2 12.36 -0.92 -28.96
N GLY A 3 11.83 0.26 -28.69
CA GLY A 3 12.57 1.32 -28.02
C GLY A 3 11.74 2.60 -27.86
N PRO A 4 12.03 3.47 -26.88
CA PRO A 4 12.88 3.26 -25.70
C PRO A 4 12.02 3.16 -24.43
N HIS A 5 12.41 2.26 -23.52
CA HIS A 5 11.96 2.32 -22.13
C HIS A 5 12.54 3.59 -21.53
N ASN A 6 11.71 4.63 -21.42
CA ASN A 6 12.05 5.82 -20.65
C ASN A 6 12.09 5.40 -19.18
N ALA A 7 13.26 4.96 -18.75
CA ALA A 7 13.64 4.79 -17.35
C ALA A 7 13.77 6.19 -16.71
N SER A 8 12.66 6.92 -16.66
CA SER A 8 12.48 7.91 -15.62
C SER A 8 12.44 7.11 -14.33
N THR A 9 13.40 7.37 -13.45
CA THR A 9 13.64 6.73 -12.16
C THR A 9 12.39 6.67 -11.28
N VAL A 10 11.45 5.79 -11.60
CA VAL A 10 10.50 5.27 -10.63
C VAL A 10 11.31 4.33 -9.76
N PRO A 11 11.44 4.60 -8.44
CA PRO A 11 12.00 3.60 -7.54
C PRO A 11 11.23 2.32 -7.83
N GLY A 12 11.95 1.31 -8.33
CA GLY A 12 11.36 0.15 -8.97
C GLY A 12 10.23 -0.49 -8.15
N PHE A 13 9.34 -1.10 -8.88
CA PHE A 13 8.03 -1.43 -8.39
C PHE A 13 7.95 -2.93 -8.12
N LEU A 14 7.64 -3.34 -6.89
CA LEU A 14 7.48 -4.76 -6.56
C LEU A 14 6.05 -5.25 -6.78
N GLY A 15 5.05 -4.36 -6.70
CA GLY A 15 3.66 -4.71 -6.99
C GLY A 15 2.67 -3.63 -6.54
N GLN A 16 1.60 -3.48 -7.34
CA GLN A 16 0.44 -2.63 -7.08
C GLN A 16 -0.71 -3.50 -6.61
N ARG A 17 -1.51 -3.01 -5.66
CA ARG A 17 -2.82 -3.62 -5.43
C ARG A 17 -3.80 -2.63 -4.82
N ILE A 18 -4.99 -2.59 -5.41
CA ILE A 18 -6.14 -1.90 -4.84
C ILE A 18 -6.81 -2.80 -3.79
N VAL A 19 -6.96 -2.28 -2.57
CA VAL A 19 -7.68 -2.92 -1.47
C VAL A 19 -8.93 -2.12 -1.12
N TYR A 20 -9.94 -2.85 -0.65
CA TYR A 20 -11.25 -2.37 -0.28
C TYR A 20 -11.42 -2.55 1.22
N CYS A 21 -11.74 -1.47 1.90
CA CYS A 21 -11.86 -1.45 3.34
C CYS A 21 -13.31 -1.65 3.78
N ASP A 22 -13.52 -2.17 4.99
CA ASP A 22 -14.87 -2.43 5.54
C ASP A 22 -15.75 -1.17 5.62
N ASP A 23 -15.16 0.03 5.64
CA ASP A 23 -15.88 1.30 5.63
C ASP A 23 -16.30 1.75 4.22
N GLY A 24 -16.10 0.91 3.20
CA GLY A 24 -16.36 1.23 1.80
C GLY A 24 -15.29 2.09 1.12
N SER A 25 -14.27 2.52 1.87
CA SER A 25 -13.10 3.20 1.32
C SER A 25 -12.25 2.25 0.47
N ARG A 26 -11.50 2.80 -0.48
CA ARG A 26 -10.53 2.03 -1.29
C ARG A 26 -9.15 2.66 -1.16
N ALA A 27 -8.13 1.84 -1.11
CA ALA A 27 -6.74 2.28 -1.08
C ALA A 27 -5.95 1.56 -2.16
N ASP A 28 -5.19 2.31 -2.93
CA ASP A 28 -4.14 1.78 -3.78
C ASP A 28 -2.87 1.62 -2.94
N VAL A 29 -2.25 0.44 -2.98
CA VAL A 29 -1.07 0.09 -2.20
C VAL A 29 0.02 -0.38 -3.15
N ASP A 30 1.14 0.34 -3.13
CA ASP A 30 2.31 0.09 -3.96
C ASP A 30 3.50 -0.31 -3.09
N TYR A 31 4.12 -1.45 -3.37
CA TYR A 31 5.37 -1.85 -2.71
C TYR A 31 6.58 -1.40 -3.54
N LEU A 32 7.52 -0.70 -2.89
CA LEU A 32 8.76 -0.18 -3.50
C LEU A 32 9.88 -1.24 -3.47
N VAL A 33 10.90 -1.13 -4.34
CA VAL A 33 11.97 -2.16 -4.59
C VAL A 33 12.58 -2.74 -3.33
N ASP A 34 12.76 -1.91 -2.31
CA ASP A 34 13.41 -2.32 -1.07
C ASP A 34 12.55 -3.31 -0.26
N GLY A 35 11.26 -3.45 -0.58
CA GLY A 35 10.30 -4.29 0.14
C GLY A 35 10.02 -3.82 1.57
N LEU A 36 10.60 -2.69 1.97
CA LEU A 36 10.48 -2.06 3.29
C LEU A 36 9.68 -0.76 3.20
N GLN A 37 9.35 -0.27 2.01
CA GLN A 37 8.52 0.90 1.82
C GLN A 37 7.25 0.52 1.06
N MET A 38 6.14 1.10 1.50
CA MET A 38 4.88 1.02 0.78
C MET A 38 4.27 2.41 0.62
N ALA A 39 3.84 2.72 -0.59
CA ALA A 39 3.03 3.89 -0.87
C ALA A 39 1.56 3.51 -0.78
N VAL A 40 0.77 4.35 -0.09
CA VAL A 40 -0.65 4.12 0.12
C VAL A 40 -1.41 5.35 -0.32
N THR A 41 -2.23 5.20 -1.35
CA THR A 41 -3.04 6.28 -1.92
C THR A 41 -4.51 5.96 -1.70
N TRP A 42 -5.19 6.78 -0.90
CA TRP A 42 -6.64 6.62 -0.71
C TRP A 42 -7.37 7.09 -1.97
N LEU A 43 -8.22 6.26 -2.56
CA LEU A 43 -8.94 6.61 -3.79
C LEU A 43 -10.31 7.25 -3.47
N PRO A 44 -10.85 8.12 -4.35
CA PRO A 44 -10.32 8.51 -5.68
C PRO A 44 -9.38 9.72 -5.69
N HIS A 45 -9.32 10.52 -4.61
CA HIS A 45 -8.58 11.80 -4.59
C HIS A 45 -7.66 11.98 -3.36
N GLY A 46 -7.35 10.90 -2.65
CA GLY A 46 -6.51 10.95 -1.47
C GLY A 46 -5.04 11.13 -1.81
N LYS A 47 -4.31 11.68 -0.83
CA LYS A 47 -2.87 11.87 -0.93
C LYS A 47 -2.13 10.54 -0.74
N THR A 48 -1.13 10.29 -1.58
CA THR A 48 -0.18 9.19 -1.40
C THR A 48 0.64 9.39 -0.14
N GLN A 49 0.63 8.40 0.74
CA GLN A 49 1.39 8.35 1.98
C GLN A 49 2.42 7.24 1.88
N ILE A 50 3.70 7.57 2.10
CA ILE A 50 4.77 6.57 2.17
C ILE A 50 4.87 6.08 3.61
N LEU A 51 4.81 4.76 3.78
CA LEU A 51 5.07 4.07 5.03
C LEU A 51 6.33 3.24 4.91
N ARG A 52 7.06 3.12 6.02
CA ARG A 52 8.33 2.40 6.07
C ARG A 52 8.29 1.35 7.18
N ALA A 53 8.69 0.14 6.84
CA ALA A 53 9.01 -0.94 7.76
C ALA A 53 10.51 -0.92 8.07
N ASN A 54 10.89 -1.38 9.25
CA ASN A 54 12.31 -1.51 9.60
C ASN A 54 12.90 -2.82 9.07
N ARG A 55 12.07 -3.85 8.91
CA ARG A 55 12.44 -5.19 8.44
C ARG A 55 11.28 -5.82 7.66
N THR A 56 11.59 -6.73 6.74
CA THR A 56 10.61 -7.57 6.03
C THR A 56 9.77 -8.38 7.02
N GLY A 57 8.44 -8.29 6.89
CA GLY A 57 7.49 -8.95 7.79
C GLY A 57 7.12 -8.12 9.02
N GLU A 58 7.73 -6.95 9.22
CA GLU A 58 7.23 -5.98 10.19
C GLU A 58 6.13 -5.09 9.62
N GLU A 59 5.47 -4.38 10.53
CA GLU A 59 4.53 -3.33 10.20
C GLU A 59 5.20 -2.12 9.56
N PHE A 60 4.53 -1.58 8.56
CA PHE A 60 4.93 -0.35 7.93
C PHE A 60 4.33 0.81 8.70
N ARG A 61 5.11 1.84 8.95
CA ARG A 61 4.71 3.00 9.76
C ARG A 61 5.13 4.31 9.11
N SER A 62 4.29 5.30 9.32
CA SER A 62 4.55 6.71 9.04
C SER A 62 4.21 7.51 10.29
N ARG A 63 4.30 8.84 10.21
CA ARG A 63 3.98 9.73 11.33
C ARG A 63 2.54 9.56 11.83
N HIS A 64 1.61 9.25 10.93
CA HIS A 64 0.17 9.26 11.24
C HIS A 64 -0.60 8.00 10.87
N LEU A 65 0.07 7.05 10.22
CA LEU A 65 -0.54 5.85 9.70
C LEU A 65 0.40 4.68 9.95
N LYS A 66 -0.17 3.55 10.30
CA LYS A 66 0.52 2.27 10.42
C LYS A 66 -0.27 1.28 9.59
N ALA A 67 0.39 0.41 8.85
CA ALA A 67 -0.29 -0.72 8.25
C ALA A 67 0.45 -2.04 8.44
N ILE A 68 -0.37 -3.06 8.71
CA ILE A 68 0.04 -4.42 8.98
C ILE A 68 -0.51 -5.27 7.85
N VAL A 69 0.38 -5.99 7.17
CA VAL A 69 0.00 -6.90 6.08
C VAL A 69 -0.20 -8.29 6.69
N ALA A 70 -1.41 -8.81 6.59
CA ALA A 70 -1.80 -10.14 7.07
C ALA A 70 -2.21 -11.00 5.86
N GLY A 71 -1.22 -11.62 5.22
CA GLY A 71 -1.41 -12.37 3.98
C GLY A 71 -1.89 -11.46 2.85
N LYS A 72 -3.14 -11.67 2.41
CA LYS A 72 -3.77 -10.83 1.39
C LYS A 72 -4.38 -9.55 1.95
N SER A 73 -4.76 -9.53 3.22
CA SER A 73 -5.44 -8.40 3.86
C SER A 73 -4.44 -7.40 4.44
N ILE A 74 -4.86 -6.14 4.58
CA ILE A 74 -4.06 -5.06 5.15
C ILE A 74 -4.89 -4.33 6.20
N ALA A 75 -4.37 -4.20 7.42
CA ALA A 75 -4.99 -3.43 8.47
C ALA A 75 -4.29 -2.08 8.63
N PHE A 76 -4.99 -0.98 8.39
CA PHE A 76 -4.52 0.38 8.60
C PHE A 76 -4.93 0.89 9.97
N THR A 77 -3.97 1.27 10.79
CA THR A 77 -4.19 1.94 12.08
C THR A 77 -3.79 3.41 11.95
N PHE A 78 -4.74 4.31 12.14
CA PHE A 78 -4.53 5.75 12.13
C PHE A 78 -4.11 6.25 13.53
N SER A 79 -3.44 7.41 13.63
CA SER A 79 -3.06 7.99 14.94
C SER A 79 -4.21 8.15 15.93
N ASN A 80 -5.45 8.31 15.45
CA ASN A 80 -6.65 8.38 16.29
C ASN A 80 -7.13 7.01 16.79
N LYS A 81 -6.29 5.96 16.70
CA LYS A 81 -6.60 4.56 17.05
C LYS A 81 -7.73 3.93 16.26
N ARG A 82 -8.21 4.56 15.18
CA ARG A 82 -9.14 3.90 14.26
C ARG A 82 -8.37 2.87 13.45
N ILE A 83 -8.92 1.67 13.38
CA ILE A 83 -8.40 0.58 12.57
C ILE A 83 -9.36 0.40 11.39
N ARG A 84 -8.81 0.26 10.19
CA ARG A 84 -9.53 -0.14 8.98
C ARG A 84 -8.89 -1.40 8.45
N ALA A 85 -9.61 -2.52 8.49
CA ALA A 85 -9.20 -3.70 7.76
C ALA A 85 -9.62 -3.51 6.30
N CYS A 86 -8.71 -3.86 5.41
CA CYS A 86 -8.90 -3.78 3.98
C CYS A 86 -8.48 -5.09 3.35
N HIS A 87 -9.27 -5.54 2.40
CA HIS A 87 -9.13 -6.81 1.70
C HIS A 87 -8.95 -6.52 0.22
N PRO A 88 -8.13 -7.29 -0.51
CA PRO A 88 -8.12 -7.16 -1.95
C PRO A 88 -9.50 -7.55 -2.47
N ILE A 89 -9.86 -7.06 -3.65
CA ILE A 89 -10.91 -7.73 -4.41
C ILE A 89 -10.45 -9.17 -4.64
N GLU A 90 -11.14 -10.11 -4.02
CA GLU A 90 -11.09 -11.48 -4.48
C GLU A 90 -11.79 -11.49 -5.84
N GLU A 91 -11.03 -11.31 -6.91
CA GLU A 91 -11.46 -11.77 -8.23
C GLU A 91 -11.50 -13.30 -8.14
N GLY A 92 -12.64 -13.88 -7.72
CA GLY A 92 -12.81 -15.32 -7.73
C GLY A 92 -13.99 -15.85 -6.91
N GLY A 93 -15.03 -16.26 -7.63
CA GLY A 93 -16.17 -17.05 -7.14
C GLY A 93 -17.24 -17.20 -8.21
#